data_AF-L5K8Q0-F1
#
_entry.id   AF-L5K8Q0-F1
#
_cell.length_a   1.000
_cell.length_b   1.000
_cell.length_c   1.000
_cell.angle_alpha   90.00
_cell.angle_beta   90.00
_cell.angle_gamma   90.00
#
_symmetry.space_group_name_H-M   'P 1'
#
loop_
_entity.id
_entity.type
_entity.pdbx_description
1 polymer ?
#
loop_
_entity_poly.entity_id
_entity_poly.type
_entity_poly.pdbx_seq_one_letter_code
_entity_poly.pdbx_strand_id
1 'polypeptide(L)'
;MDTARYSKWSGGLEEVSGGLRTQEELQTARTELKEAQVKLIQQESALNELSNRGSCKQCPTSWLPFQGSCYFFSELQATWEAAQRNCADLGAHLVIVQGLDEQVRSLSFLTRNTRGRGYWLGLRAVRRGNKIQGYQWVDGVSLSFSWLQAASHVLRLALRMRFCSALSADWDTVQNLKHLEETAARNDSELSQNLDGLLEDLSNLKSQGEA
;
A
#
# COMPACT_ATOMS: atom_id res chain seq x y z
N MET A 1 34.83 29.64 72.36
CA MET A 1 33.65 28.76 72.55
C MET A 1 33.56 27.89 71.32
N ASP A 2 33.53 26.59 71.57
CA ASP A 2 34.19 25.55 70.80
C ASP A 2 33.52 25.12 69.49
N THR A 3 34.41 24.80 68.55
CA THR A 3 34.21 23.86 67.45
C THR A 3 33.99 22.45 68.00
N ALA A 4 32.77 21.91 67.92
CA ALA A 4 32.50 20.48 67.71
C ALA A 4 31.02 20.15 67.86
N ARG A 5 30.28 20.11 66.74
CA ARG A 5 29.36 19.00 66.47
C ARG A 5 29.05 18.89 64.97
N TYR A 6 30.11 18.80 64.19
CA TYR A 6 30.05 18.14 62.89
C TYR A 6 30.09 16.64 63.16
N SER A 7 28.93 16.00 63.17
CA SER A 7 28.84 14.55 62.98
C SER A 7 27.38 14.18 62.81
N LYS A 8 27.12 13.44 61.73
CA LYS A 8 25.90 12.67 61.44
C LYS A 8 24.94 13.30 60.43
N TRP A 9 25.43 13.56 59.23
CA TRP A 9 24.68 13.32 57.99
C TRP A 9 25.63 12.72 56.94
N SER A 10 26.21 11.56 57.27
CA SER A 10 26.97 10.70 56.35
C SER A 10 26.08 9.56 55.86
N GLY A 11 24.92 9.91 55.29
CA GLY A 11 23.93 8.96 54.78
C GLY A 11 23.17 9.46 53.55
N GLY A 12 23.71 10.43 52.82
CA GLY A 12 23.02 11.10 51.71
C GLY A 12 23.70 10.98 50.34
N LEU A 13 24.69 10.10 50.17
CA LEU A 13 25.46 10.04 48.90
C LEU A 13 25.11 8.88 47.96
N GLU A 14 24.27 7.92 48.37
CA GLU A 14 23.91 6.79 47.49
C GLU A 14 22.59 6.96 46.73
N GLU A 15 21.70 7.89 47.13
CA GLU A 15 20.46 8.17 46.39
C GLU A 15 20.62 9.20 45.26
N VAL A 16 21.69 10.00 45.28
CA VAL A 16 21.91 11.06 44.28
C VAL A 16 22.46 10.49 42.96
N SER A 17 23.17 9.35 43.01
CA SER A 17 23.76 8.73 41.81
C SER A 17 22.71 8.05 40.91
N GLY A 18 21.64 7.50 41.49
CA GLY A 18 20.50 6.97 40.73
C GLY A 18 19.65 8.06 40.09
N GLY A 19 19.39 9.16 40.82
CA GLY A 19 18.66 10.32 40.31
C GLY A 19 19.37 11.02 39.14
N LEU A 20 20.68 11.23 39.22
CA LEU A 20 21.43 11.82 38.12
C LEU A 20 21.51 10.92 36.88
N ARG A 21 21.66 9.60 37.06
CA ARG A 21 21.64 8.65 35.93
C ARG A 21 20.29 8.65 35.21
N THR A 22 19.18 8.58 35.95
CA THR A 22 17.84 8.63 35.36
C THR A 22 17.55 9.97 34.69
N GLN A 23 18.11 11.07 35.21
CA GLN A 23 17.96 12.38 34.61
C GLN A 23 18.79 12.53 33.33
N GLU A 24 20.01 12.00 33.30
CA GLU A 24 20.86 11.98 32.10
C GLU A 24 20.25 11.08 31.03
N GLU A 25 19.74 9.89 31.39
CA GLU A 25 18.98 9.00 30.50
C GLU A 25 17.72 9.68 29.94
N LEU A 26 16.98 10.43 30.77
CA LEU A 26 15.80 11.18 30.35
C LEU A 26 16.16 12.33 29.39
N GLN A 27 17.28 13.01 29.62
CA GLN A 27 17.77 14.05 28.70
C GLN A 27 18.20 13.43 27.36
N THR A 28 18.90 12.29 27.40
CA THR A 28 19.31 11.53 26.21
C THR A 28 18.11 11.06 25.40
N ALA A 29 17.12 10.43 26.05
CA ALA A 29 15.88 10.02 25.39
C ALA A 29 15.10 11.20 24.80
N ARG A 30 15.14 12.36 25.47
CA ARG A 30 14.49 13.59 24.99
C ARG A 30 15.22 14.17 23.77
N THR A 31 16.54 14.12 23.73
CA THR A 31 17.32 14.55 22.56
C THR A 31 17.10 13.61 21.37
N GLU A 32 17.11 12.30 21.60
CA GLU A 32 16.83 11.31 20.56
C GLU A 32 15.41 11.44 20.00
N LEU A 33 14.41 11.67 20.86
CA LEU A 33 13.04 11.90 20.42
C LEU A 33 12.91 13.18 19.59
N LYS A 34 13.61 14.26 19.98
CA LYS A 34 13.65 15.51 19.20
C LYS A 34 14.33 15.30 17.85
N GLU A 35 15.42 14.56 17.79
CA GLU A 35 16.09 14.23 16.53
C GLU A 35 15.22 13.34 15.63
N ALA A 36 14.53 12.35 16.19
CA ALA A 36 13.58 11.52 15.46
C ALA A 36 12.39 12.35 14.93
N GLN A 37 11.87 13.29 15.72
CA GLN A 37 10.83 14.22 15.27
C GLN A 37 11.31 15.09 14.10
N VAL A 38 12.53 15.62 14.17
CA VAL A 38 13.11 16.42 13.07
C VAL A 38 13.29 15.56 11.82
N LYS A 39 13.75 14.31 11.95
CA LYS A 39 13.85 13.36 10.82
C LYS A 39 12.50 13.07 10.19
N LEU A 40 11.44 12.92 10.98
CA LEU A 40 10.08 12.73 10.47
C LEU A 40 9.57 13.97 9.71
N ILE A 41 9.79 15.17 10.24
CA ILE A 41 9.42 16.43 9.57
C ILE A 41 10.17 16.59 8.24
N GLN A 42 11.45 16.20 8.19
CA GLN A 42 12.24 16.19 6.94
C GLN A 42 11.74 15.15 5.93
N GLN A 43 11.32 13.97 6.39
CA GLN A 43 10.71 12.97 5.52
C GLN A 43 9.36 13.43 4.98
N GLU A 44 8.57 14.12 5.80
CA GLU A 44 7.29 14.72 5.40
C GLU A 44 7.47 15.85 4.38
N SER A 45 8.50 16.68 4.51
CA SER A 45 8.80 17.71 3.51
C SER A 45 9.27 17.11 2.18
N ALA A 46 10.07 16.04 2.21
CA ALA A 46 10.47 15.31 0.99
C ALA A 46 9.25 14.64 0.31
N LEU A 47 8.30 14.10 1.08
CA LEU A 47 7.04 13.56 0.59
C LEU A 47 6.15 14.67 0.00
N ASN A 48 6.10 15.85 0.62
CA ASN A 48 5.38 17.01 0.10
C ASN A 48 6.03 17.58 -1.17
N GLU A 49 7.36 17.57 -1.29
CA GLU A 49 8.08 17.96 -2.51
C GLU A 49 7.83 16.95 -3.67
N LEU A 50 7.76 15.65 -3.37
CA LEU A 50 7.34 14.62 -4.32
C LEU A 50 5.87 14.82 -4.75
N SER A 51 5.00 15.15 -3.80
CA SER A 51 3.59 15.48 -4.05
C SER A 51 3.44 16.73 -4.92
N ASN A 52 4.25 17.77 -4.68
CA ASN A 52 4.17 19.06 -5.35
C ASN A 52 4.86 19.06 -6.74
N ARG A 53 5.91 18.25 -6.94
CA ARG A 53 6.46 17.94 -8.27
C ARG A 53 5.55 17.05 -9.10
N GLY A 54 4.59 16.37 -8.47
CA GLY A 54 3.45 15.74 -9.11
C GLY A 54 2.43 16.78 -9.58
N SER A 55 2.85 17.78 -10.37
CA SER A 55 1.94 18.74 -10.99
C SER A 55 0.89 17.97 -11.79
N CYS A 56 -0.34 17.92 -11.26
CA CYS A 56 -1.55 17.35 -11.84
C CYS A 56 -1.27 16.38 -13.00
N LYS A 57 -0.71 15.20 -12.69
CA LYS A 57 -0.49 14.12 -13.67
C LYS A 57 -1.85 13.88 -14.35
N GLN A 58 -1.96 14.25 -15.62
CA GLN A 58 -3.21 14.12 -16.35
C GLN A 58 -3.59 12.65 -16.34
N CYS A 59 -4.81 12.35 -15.89
CA CYS A 59 -5.31 10.99 -15.98
C CYS A 59 -5.34 10.55 -17.45
N PRO A 60 -5.10 9.26 -17.74
CA PRO A 60 -5.17 8.76 -19.12
C PRO A 60 -6.53 9.08 -19.76
N THR A 61 -6.57 9.10 -21.09
CA THR A 61 -7.83 9.31 -21.80
C THR A 61 -8.91 8.34 -21.32
N SER A 62 -10.12 8.85 -21.05
CA SER A 62 -11.25 8.11 -20.48
C SER A 62 -11.17 7.79 -18.98
N TRP A 63 -10.19 8.34 -18.25
CA TRP A 63 -10.11 8.28 -16.79
C TRP A 63 -10.47 9.63 -16.18
N LEU A 64 -11.13 9.59 -15.01
CA LEU A 64 -11.58 10.78 -14.31
C LEU A 64 -10.66 11.09 -13.12
N PRO A 65 -10.08 12.30 -13.01
CA PRO A 65 -9.28 12.70 -11.86
C PRO A 65 -10.18 13.01 -10.66
N PHE A 66 -9.81 12.50 -9.49
CA PHE A 66 -10.45 12.85 -8.21
C PHE A 66 -9.46 12.66 -7.05
N GLN A 67 -9.26 13.70 -6.25
CA GLN A 67 -8.37 13.70 -5.07
C GLN A 67 -6.98 13.09 -5.31
N GLY A 68 -6.33 13.47 -6.42
CA GLY A 68 -4.98 12.97 -6.74
C GLY A 68 -4.92 11.51 -7.22
N SER A 69 -6.07 10.89 -7.49
CA SER A 69 -6.19 9.55 -8.08
C SER A 69 -6.99 9.57 -9.38
N CYS A 70 -6.81 8.54 -10.21
CA CYS A 70 -7.49 8.40 -11.51
C CYS A 70 -8.47 7.22 -11.48
N TYR A 71 -9.69 7.47 -11.93
CA TYR A 71 -10.79 6.51 -11.85
C TYR A 71 -11.29 6.11 -13.23
N PHE A 72 -11.46 4.80 -13.46
CA PHE A 72 -11.94 4.26 -14.71
C PHE A 72 -13.27 3.54 -14.53
N PHE A 73 -14.29 4.00 -15.25
CA PHE A 73 -15.63 3.44 -15.18
C PHE A 73 -15.84 2.48 -16.35
N SER A 74 -15.48 1.20 -16.15
CA SER A 74 -15.68 0.17 -17.17
C SER A 74 -17.16 -0.11 -17.40
N GLU A 75 -17.56 -0.17 -18.67
CA GLU A 75 -18.90 -0.58 -19.06
C GLU A 75 -19.07 -2.11 -19.09
N LEU A 76 -17.99 -2.89 -19.05
CA LEU A 76 -18.02 -4.34 -19.17
C LEU A 76 -18.50 -5.01 -17.88
N GLN A 77 -19.41 -5.98 -18.02
CA GLN A 77 -19.85 -6.83 -16.91
C GLN A 77 -18.82 -7.91 -16.65
N ALA A 78 -18.41 -8.05 -15.38
CA ALA A 78 -17.43 -9.03 -14.96
C ALA A 78 -17.74 -9.52 -13.54
N THR A 79 -17.29 -10.73 -13.18
CA THR A 79 -17.23 -11.16 -11.77
C THR A 79 -16.23 -10.29 -11.02
N TRP A 80 -16.23 -10.33 -9.68
CA TRP A 80 -15.28 -9.55 -8.88
C TRP A 80 -13.82 -9.89 -9.25
N GLU A 81 -13.52 -11.19 -9.42
CA GLU A 81 -12.19 -11.69 -9.77
C GLU A 81 -11.77 -11.27 -11.17
N ALA A 82 -12.70 -11.27 -12.13
CA ALA A 82 -12.44 -10.80 -13.48
C ALA A 82 -12.27 -9.28 -13.52
N ALA A 83 -13.06 -8.53 -12.74
CA ALA A 83 -12.90 -7.09 -12.61
C ALA A 83 -11.53 -6.74 -12.04
N GLN A 84 -11.11 -7.38 -10.93
CA GLN A 84 -9.79 -7.17 -10.34
C GLN A 84 -8.65 -7.47 -11.33
N ARG A 85 -8.74 -8.56 -12.10
CA ARG A 85 -7.76 -8.88 -13.15
C ARG A 85 -7.71 -7.82 -14.25
N ASN A 86 -8.88 -7.40 -14.75
CA ASN A 86 -8.95 -6.36 -15.77
C ASN A 86 -8.34 -5.03 -15.27
N CYS A 87 -8.53 -4.69 -13.99
CA CYS A 87 -7.87 -3.52 -13.42
C CYS A 87 -6.35 -3.71 -13.33
N ALA A 88 -5.89 -4.90 -12.91
CA ALA A 88 -4.47 -5.22 -12.86
C ALA A 88 -3.80 -5.19 -14.25
N ASP A 89 -4.51 -5.62 -15.29
CA ASP A 89 -4.04 -5.53 -16.69
C ASP A 89 -3.86 -4.08 -17.14
N LEU A 90 -4.62 -3.16 -16.56
CA LEU A 90 -4.50 -1.72 -16.74
C LEU A 90 -3.50 -1.08 -15.75
N GLY A 91 -2.73 -1.86 -14.99
CA GLY A 91 -1.80 -1.32 -13.98
C GLY A 91 -2.52 -0.65 -12.80
N ALA A 92 -3.77 -1.05 -12.53
CA ALA A 92 -4.64 -0.49 -11.52
C ALA A 92 -5.21 -1.60 -10.62
N HIS A 93 -6.08 -1.25 -9.66
CA HIS A 93 -6.79 -2.21 -8.84
C HIS A 93 -8.27 -1.85 -8.73
N LEU A 94 -9.05 -2.49 -7.88
CA LEU A 94 -10.41 -2.05 -7.57
C LEU A 94 -10.40 -0.98 -6.47
N VAL A 95 -11.38 -0.07 -6.43
CA VAL A 95 -11.37 1.07 -5.47
C VAL A 95 -11.27 0.60 -4.05
N ILE A 96 -10.32 1.21 -3.36
CA ILE A 96 -10.18 1.15 -1.92
C ILE A 96 -10.65 2.51 -1.41
N VAL A 97 -11.56 2.50 -0.43
CA VAL A 97 -12.01 3.74 0.22
C VAL A 97 -11.51 3.68 1.66
N GLN A 98 -10.49 4.48 1.98
CA GLN A 98 -9.88 4.48 3.31
C GLN A 98 -10.35 5.70 4.12
N GLY A 99 -10.57 5.53 5.43
CA GLY A 99 -11.00 6.64 6.29
C GLY A 99 -12.45 7.12 6.11
N LEU A 100 -12.92 7.95 7.04
CA LEU A 100 -14.31 8.44 7.08
C LEU A 100 -14.53 9.69 6.22
N ASP A 101 -13.55 10.59 6.17
CA ASP A 101 -13.64 11.83 5.39
C ASP A 101 -13.53 11.57 3.88
N GLU A 102 -12.65 10.65 3.50
CA GLU A 102 -12.54 10.17 2.12
C GLU A 102 -13.83 9.45 1.70
N GLN A 103 -14.46 8.68 2.60
CA GLN A 103 -15.72 7.99 2.33
C GLN A 103 -16.79 8.94 1.79
N VAL A 104 -17.11 10.02 2.50
CA VAL A 104 -18.22 10.91 2.08
C VAL A 104 -17.95 11.53 0.70
N ARG A 105 -16.71 11.96 0.47
CA ARG A 105 -16.32 12.64 -0.77
C ARG A 105 -16.23 11.64 -1.93
N SER A 106 -15.52 10.54 -1.76
CA SER A 106 -15.40 9.47 -2.75
C SER A 106 -16.77 8.88 -3.08
N LEU A 107 -17.63 8.62 -2.09
CA LEU A 107 -19.00 8.17 -2.32
C LEU A 107 -19.80 9.11 -3.22
N SER A 108 -19.70 10.43 -2.98
CA SER A 108 -20.41 11.41 -3.80
C SER A 108 -19.92 11.42 -5.25
N PHE A 109 -18.61 11.31 -5.45
CA PHE A 109 -17.99 11.23 -6.77
C PHE A 109 -18.37 9.95 -7.50
N LEU A 110 -18.29 8.81 -6.82
CA LEU A 110 -18.70 7.51 -7.35
C LEU A 110 -20.18 7.58 -7.75
N THR A 111 -21.08 7.89 -6.83
CA THR A 111 -22.53 7.90 -7.07
C THR A 111 -22.94 8.78 -8.27
N ARG A 112 -22.30 9.94 -8.45
CA ARG A 112 -22.56 10.85 -9.57
C ARG A 112 -22.13 10.26 -10.91
N ASN A 113 -20.97 9.62 -10.96
CA ASN A 113 -20.40 9.08 -12.19
C ASN A 113 -20.93 7.68 -12.54
N THR A 114 -21.45 6.94 -11.57
CA THR A 114 -22.04 5.62 -11.79
C THR A 114 -23.44 5.67 -12.40
N ARG A 115 -24.12 6.83 -12.36
CA ARG A 115 -25.49 7.04 -12.89
C ARG A 115 -26.49 5.99 -12.38
N GLY A 116 -26.34 5.55 -11.14
CA GLY A 116 -27.19 4.52 -10.53
C GLY A 116 -26.92 3.07 -10.97
N ARG A 117 -25.91 2.84 -11.83
CA ARG A 117 -25.40 1.50 -12.14
C ARG A 117 -24.49 1.00 -11.02
N GLY A 118 -24.13 -0.28 -11.12
CA GLY A 118 -23.52 -1.09 -10.07
C GLY A 118 -22.18 -0.66 -9.50
N TYR A 119 -21.04 -1.07 -10.03
CA TYR A 119 -19.65 -0.87 -9.55
C TYR A 119 -19.09 -1.76 -8.40
N TRP A 120 -18.17 -2.68 -8.76
CA TRP A 120 -17.39 -3.51 -7.83
C TRP A 120 -16.36 -2.66 -7.08
N LEU A 121 -16.29 -2.73 -5.77
CA LEU A 121 -15.17 -2.11 -5.05
C LEU A 121 -14.09 -3.17 -4.78
N GLY A 122 -12.91 -2.75 -4.35
CA GLY A 122 -11.82 -3.64 -3.93
C GLY A 122 -12.13 -4.41 -2.65
N LEU A 123 -13.39 -4.44 -2.23
CA LEU A 123 -13.83 -5.08 -1.02
C LEU A 123 -14.17 -6.54 -1.30
N ARG A 124 -13.48 -7.45 -0.63
CA ARG A 124 -13.76 -8.89 -0.67
C ARG A 124 -14.20 -9.40 0.70
N ALA A 125 -15.15 -10.33 0.69
CA ALA A 125 -15.55 -11.06 1.88
C ALA A 125 -14.58 -12.22 2.13
N VAL A 126 -13.95 -12.23 3.30
CA VAL A 126 -13.11 -13.34 3.77
C VAL A 126 -14.03 -14.42 4.33
N ARG A 127 -13.97 -15.62 3.74
CA ARG A 127 -14.84 -16.74 4.11
C ARG A 127 -14.05 -17.90 4.71
N ARG A 128 -14.64 -18.55 5.71
CA ARG A 128 -14.22 -19.87 6.21
C ARG A 128 -15.41 -20.81 6.08
N GLY A 129 -15.36 -21.71 5.10
CA GLY A 129 -16.54 -22.47 4.66
C GLY A 129 -17.65 -21.53 4.17
N ASN A 130 -18.88 -21.75 4.62
CA ASN A 130 -20.04 -20.93 4.22
C ASN A 130 -20.22 -19.65 5.07
N LYS A 131 -19.33 -19.37 6.03
CA LYS A 131 -19.44 -18.20 6.92
C LYS A 131 -18.49 -17.08 6.51
N ILE A 132 -19.02 -15.85 6.43
CA ILE A 132 -18.22 -14.63 6.28
C ILE A 132 -17.59 -14.32 7.63
N GLN A 133 -16.27 -14.26 7.68
CA GLN A 133 -15.48 -13.94 8.87
C GLN A 133 -15.18 -12.44 8.96
N GLY A 134 -15.15 -11.76 7.81
CA GLY A 134 -14.87 -10.34 7.74
C GLY A 134 -14.76 -9.88 6.31
N TYR A 135 -14.34 -8.63 6.14
CA TYR A 135 -14.09 -8.01 4.84
C TYR A 135 -12.68 -7.45 4.80
N GLN A 136 -12.08 -7.51 3.63
CA GLN A 136 -10.72 -7.06 3.39
C GLN A 136 -10.68 -6.32 2.06
N TRP A 137 -9.84 -5.31 1.98
CA TRP A 137 -9.52 -4.63 0.74
C TRP A 137 -8.51 -5.43 -0.10
N VAL A 138 -8.36 -5.09 -1.38
CA VAL A 138 -7.39 -5.73 -2.30
C VAL A 138 -5.93 -5.46 -1.92
N ASP A 139 -5.66 -4.42 -1.11
CA ASP A 139 -4.35 -4.14 -0.50
C ASP A 139 -4.03 -5.04 0.71
N GLY A 140 -4.98 -5.87 1.14
CA GLY A 140 -4.82 -6.74 2.29
C GLY A 140 -5.26 -6.13 3.63
N VAL A 141 -5.74 -4.89 3.66
CA VAL A 141 -6.20 -4.26 4.90
C VAL A 141 -7.56 -4.85 5.31
N SER A 142 -7.63 -5.41 6.51
CA SER A 142 -8.87 -5.93 7.08
C SER A 142 -9.71 -4.81 7.69
N LEU A 143 -11.02 -4.87 7.48
CA LEU A 143 -11.94 -3.86 7.98
C LEU A 143 -12.38 -4.14 9.42
N SER A 144 -12.43 -3.07 10.22
CA SER A 144 -13.03 -3.11 11.54
C SER A 144 -14.56 -3.14 11.46
N PHE A 145 -15.20 -3.68 12.50
CA PHE A 145 -16.66 -3.69 12.61
C PHE A 145 -17.27 -2.28 12.57
N SER A 146 -16.64 -1.31 13.24
CA SER A 146 -17.08 0.10 13.23
C SER A 146 -17.06 0.70 11.83
N TRP A 147 -16.06 0.34 11.01
CA TRP A 147 -16.01 0.78 9.62
C TRP A 147 -17.18 0.21 8.82
N LEU A 148 -17.48 -1.08 8.98
CA LEU A 148 -18.60 -1.73 8.28
C LEU A 148 -19.96 -1.10 8.64
N GLN A 149 -20.12 -0.63 9.88
CA GLN A 149 -21.32 0.10 10.31
C GLN A 149 -21.40 1.50 9.68
N ALA A 150 -20.30 2.26 9.70
CA ALA A 150 -20.25 3.61 9.13
C ALA A 150 -20.37 3.60 7.59
N ALA A 151 -19.82 2.58 6.94
CA ALA A 151 -19.72 2.45 5.49
C ALA A 151 -20.90 1.72 4.85
N SER A 152 -22.08 1.66 5.51
CA SER A 152 -23.23 0.89 4.99
C SER A 152 -23.64 1.32 3.56
N HIS A 153 -23.47 2.60 3.23
CA HIS A 153 -23.71 3.14 1.88
C HIS A 153 -22.65 2.67 0.87
N VAL A 154 -21.38 2.53 1.27
CA VAL A 154 -20.30 1.95 0.46
C VAL A 154 -20.60 0.49 0.16
N LEU A 155 -21.01 -0.26 1.18
CA LEU A 155 -21.42 -1.67 1.04
C LEU A 155 -22.61 -1.82 0.07
N ARG A 156 -23.58 -0.89 0.09
CA ARG A 156 -24.71 -0.90 -0.86
C ARG A 156 -24.28 -0.64 -2.31
N LEU A 157 -23.30 0.24 -2.52
CA LEU A 157 -22.75 0.51 -3.86
C LEU A 157 -21.93 -0.69 -4.36
N ALA A 158 -21.09 -1.28 -3.50
CA ALA A 158 -20.31 -2.48 -3.82
C ALA A 158 -21.16 -3.70 -4.20
N LEU A 159 -22.43 -3.73 -3.79
CA LEU A 159 -23.37 -4.83 -4.04
C LEU A 159 -24.04 -4.80 -5.42
N ARG A 160 -23.71 -3.84 -6.28
CA ARG A 160 -24.12 -3.86 -7.69
C ARG A 160 -22.86 -3.69 -8.54
N MET A 161 -22.78 -4.37 -9.68
CA MET A 161 -21.50 -4.72 -10.37
C MET A 161 -20.89 -3.64 -11.28
N ARG A 162 -19.54 -3.66 -11.42
CA ARG A 162 -18.62 -3.13 -12.48
C ARG A 162 -17.65 -1.98 -12.11
N PHE A 163 -16.44 -2.14 -11.57
CA PHE A 163 -15.54 -0.97 -11.44
C PHE A 163 -14.07 -1.31 -11.70
N CYS A 164 -13.25 -0.27 -11.93
CA CYS A 164 -11.81 -0.25 -11.70
C CYS A 164 -11.41 1.10 -11.10
N SER A 165 -10.30 1.12 -10.37
CA SER A 165 -9.59 2.36 -10.03
C SER A 165 -8.10 2.19 -9.86
N ALA A 166 -7.35 3.17 -10.30
CA ALA A 166 -5.94 3.24 -9.98
C ALA A 166 -5.74 4.07 -8.71
N LEU A 167 -4.90 3.59 -7.81
CA LEU A 167 -4.04 4.48 -7.04
C LEU A 167 -3.00 5.10 -7.99
N SER A 168 -2.68 6.35 -7.71
CA SER A 168 -1.64 7.12 -8.36
C SER A 168 -0.24 6.64 -7.96
N ALA A 169 0.42 5.95 -8.88
CA ALA A 169 1.85 6.06 -9.08
C ALA A 169 2.03 6.18 -10.59
N ASP A 170 2.69 7.25 -11.02
CA ASP A 170 3.08 7.57 -12.39
C ASP A 170 2.69 6.53 -13.47
N TRP A 171 1.60 6.80 -14.22
CA TRP A 171 1.07 5.86 -15.23
C TRP A 171 2.13 5.45 -16.26
N ASP A 172 3.02 6.37 -16.64
CA ASP A 172 4.15 6.06 -17.51
C ASP A 172 5.10 5.08 -16.84
N THR A 173 5.42 5.26 -15.56
CA THR A 173 6.22 4.30 -14.78
C THR A 173 5.53 2.95 -14.63
N VAL A 174 4.21 2.91 -14.40
CA VAL A 174 3.46 1.65 -14.28
C VAL A 174 3.40 0.90 -15.60
N GLN A 175 3.13 1.60 -16.72
CA GLN A 175 3.16 0.99 -18.04
C GLN A 175 4.57 0.52 -18.41
N ASN A 176 5.60 1.31 -18.08
CA ASN A 176 6.99 0.92 -18.28
C ASN A 176 7.37 -0.30 -17.45
N LEU A 177 7.00 -0.36 -16.17
CA LEU A 177 7.25 -1.51 -15.30
C LEU A 177 6.51 -2.76 -15.79
N LYS A 178 5.24 -2.62 -16.19
CA LYS A 178 4.46 -3.72 -16.76
C LYS A 178 5.09 -4.22 -18.06
N HIS A 179 5.51 -3.31 -18.93
CA HIS A 179 6.20 -3.66 -20.17
C HIS A 179 7.53 -4.37 -19.90
N LEU A 180 8.28 -3.93 -18.88
CA LEU A 180 9.52 -4.59 -18.46
C LEU A 180 9.27 -5.99 -17.90
N GLU A 181 8.22 -6.19 -17.10
CA GLU A 181 7.83 -7.50 -16.56
C GLU A 181 7.41 -8.45 -17.69
N GLU A 182 6.57 -8.00 -18.63
CA GLU A 182 6.16 -8.77 -19.80
C GLU A 182 7.36 -9.12 -20.72
N THR A 183 8.31 -8.18 -20.86
CA THR A 183 9.54 -8.41 -21.64
C THR A 183 10.47 -9.40 -20.94
N ALA A 184 10.61 -9.29 -19.62
CA ALA A 184 11.38 -10.25 -18.83
C ALA A 184 10.80 -11.67 -18.92
N ALA A 185 9.47 -11.81 -18.82
CA ALA A 185 8.79 -13.10 -18.96
C ALA A 185 8.96 -13.71 -20.37
N ARG A 186 8.94 -12.87 -21.41
CA ARG A 186 9.16 -13.33 -22.79
C ARG A 186 10.60 -13.80 -23.00
N ASN A 187 11.57 -13.03 -22.51
CA ASN A 187 12.99 -13.37 -22.61
C ASN A 187 13.32 -14.66 -21.84
N ASP A 188 12.71 -14.87 -20.67
CA ASP A 188 12.88 -16.10 -19.88
C ASP A 188 12.35 -17.34 -20.64
N SER A 189 11.17 -17.22 -21.25
CA SER A 189 10.63 -18.28 -22.11
C SER A 189 11.53 -18.59 -23.32
N GLU A 190 12.11 -17.56 -23.94
CA GLU A 190 13.00 -17.73 -25.10
C GLU A 190 14.34 -18.37 -24.70
N LEU A 191 14.91 -17.98 -23.56
CA LEU A 191 16.09 -18.62 -22.99
C LEU A 191 15.85 -20.09 -22.65
N SER A 192 14.69 -20.42 -22.07
CA SER A 192 14.30 -21.79 -21.78
C SER A 192 14.25 -22.65 -23.05
N GLN A 193 13.60 -22.16 -24.11
CA GLN A 193 13.50 -22.87 -25.38
C GLN A 193 14.87 -23.06 -26.06
N ASN A 194 15.71 -22.04 -26.02
CA ASN A 194 17.06 -22.12 -26.59
C ASN A 194 17.93 -23.13 -25.83
N LEU A 195 17.79 -23.21 -24.50
CA LEU A 195 18.51 -24.18 -23.68
C LEU A 195 18.06 -25.61 -23.98
N ASP A 196 16.76 -25.85 -24.11
CA ASP A 196 16.20 -27.15 -24.46
C ASP A 196 16.73 -27.63 -25.83
N GLY A 197 16.77 -26.75 -26.83
CA GLY A 197 17.33 -27.05 -28.15
C GLY A 197 18.81 -27.42 -28.10
N LEU A 198 19.62 -26.70 -27.34
CA LEU A 198 21.05 -27.02 -27.16
C LEU A 198 21.27 -28.34 -26.45
N LEU A 199 20.42 -28.70 -25.48
CA LEU A 199 20.47 -29.99 -24.79
C LEU A 199 20.13 -31.14 -25.74
N GLU A 200 19.15 -30.94 -26.64
CA GLU A 200 18.79 -31.90 -27.66
C GLU A 200 19.92 -32.10 -28.67
N ASP A 201 20.54 -31.03 -29.15
CA ASP A 201 21.72 -31.08 -30.03
C ASP A 201 22.91 -31.79 -29.38
N LEU A 202 23.19 -31.52 -28.10
CA LEU A 202 24.23 -32.23 -27.35
C LEU A 202 23.93 -33.73 -27.21
N SER A 203 22.65 -34.10 -27.03
CA SER A 203 22.24 -35.50 -26.96
C SER A 203 22.43 -36.21 -28.31
N ASN A 204 22.14 -35.51 -29.42
CA ASN A 204 22.33 -36.01 -30.77
C ASN A 204 23.81 -36.17 -31.12
N LEU A 205 24.66 -35.20 -30.74
CA LEU A 205 26.11 -35.30 -30.93
C LEU A 205 26.72 -36.45 -30.11
N LYS A 206 26.23 -36.66 -28.90
CA LYS A 206 26.69 -37.76 -28.04
C LYS A 206 26.34 -39.13 -28.64
N SER A 207 25.16 -39.27 -29.24
CA SER A 207 24.74 -40.52 -29.90
C SER A 207 25.48 -40.79 -31.22
N GLN A 208 25.99 -39.76 -31.90
CA GLN A 208 26.82 -39.91 -33.11
C GLN A 208 28.29 -40.28 -32.82
N GLY A 209 28.79 -40.02 -31.61
CA GLY A 209 30.17 -40.32 -31.22
C GLY A 209 30.41 -41.73 -30.64
N GLU A 210 29.34 -42.53 -30.46
CA GLU A 210 29.39 -43.89 -29.89
C GLU A 210 29.23 -45.00 -30.96
N ALA A 211 29.31 -44.66 -32.26
CA ALA A 211 29.30 -45.58 -33.40
C ALA A 211 30.67 -45.64 -34.09
#